data_AF-A0A812XZ45-F1
#
_entry.id   AF-A0A812XZ45-F1
#
_cell.length_a   1.000
_cell.length_b   1.000
_cell.length_c   1.000
_cell.angle_alpha   90.00
_cell.angle_beta   90.00
_cell.angle_gamma   90.00
#
_symmetry.space_group_name_H-M   'P 1'
#
loop_
_entity.id
_entity.type
_entity.pdbx_description
1 polymer ?
#
loop_
_entity_poly.entity_id
_entity_poly.type
_entity_poly.pdbx_seq_one_letter_code
_entity_poly.pdbx_strand_id
1 'polypeptide(L)'
;NENIHGLSDLGYYDTQTPIMVAAKSHQDPSLLQCLLDVGANVAHMTGSVPMLIRHPGHVKVLLEAKADLNANAPTAGLTPLSGVAPMATPETVSAMLAAKS
;
A
#
# COMPACT_ATOMS: atom_id res chain seq x y z
N ASN A 1 -6.14 11.37 7.49
CA ASN A 1 -6.67 10.08 7.98
C ASN A 1 -8.10 9.82 7.55
N GLU A 2 -8.81 10.82 7.04
CA GLU A 2 -10.09 10.62 6.36
C GLU A 2 -9.96 9.66 5.17
N ASN A 3 -11.07 9.01 4.84
CA ASN A 3 -11.17 8.26 3.61
C ASN A 3 -11.35 9.19 2.41
N ILE A 4 -10.93 8.72 1.24
CA ILE A 4 -11.35 9.32 -0.02
C ILE A 4 -12.83 9.02 -0.25
N HIS A 5 -13.50 9.90 -0.99
CA HIS A 5 -14.91 9.74 -1.33
C HIS A 5 -15.15 10.11 -2.79
N GLY A 6 -16.10 9.42 -3.44
CA GLY A 6 -16.58 9.80 -4.78
C GLY A 6 -15.62 9.46 -5.92
N LEU A 7 -14.67 8.54 -5.69
CA LEU A 7 -13.70 8.09 -6.70
C LEU A 7 -13.97 6.64 -7.16
N SER A 8 -15.18 6.13 -6.89
CA SER A 8 -15.60 4.77 -7.24
C SER A 8 -15.53 4.50 -8.75
N ASP A 9 -15.87 5.49 -9.58
CA ASP A 9 -15.80 5.39 -11.04
C ASP A 9 -14.36 5.21 -11.56
N LEU A 10 -13.35 5.55 -10.74
CA LEU A 10 -11.93 5.37 -11.03
C LEU A 10 -11.37 4.08 -10.40
N GLY A 11 -12.23 3.22 -9.84
CA GLY A 11 -11.83 1.96 -9.23
C GLY A 11 -11.17 2.09 -7.85
N TYR A 12 -11.47 3.19 -7.15
CA TYR A 12 -11.15 3.36 -5.74
C TYR A 12 -12.36 3.06 -4.85
N TYR A 13 -12.11 2.81 -3.57
CA TYR A 13 -13.17 2.55 -2.60
C TYR A 13 -13.20 3.67 -1.57
N ASP A 14 -14.40 4.05 -1.14
CA ASP A 14 -14.62 5.03 -0.08
C ASP A 14 -14.13 4.56 1.31
N THR A 15 -13.56 3.36 1.38
CA THR A 15 -12.88 2.80 2.55
C THR A 15 -11.37 3.03 2.50
N GLN A 16 -10.84 3.63 1.44
CA GLN A 16 -9.41 3.88 1.28
C GLN A 16 -9.05 5.26 1.83
N THR A 17 -7.89 5.35 2.47
CA THR A 17 -7.28 6.63 2.85
C THR A 17 -6.35 7.15 1.73
N PRO A 18 -5.98 8.45 1.70
CA PRO A 18 -5.05 8.98 0.71
C PRO A 18 -3.72 8.21 0.61
N ILE A 19 -3.18 7.72 1.73
CA ILE A 19 -1.94 6.93 1.73
C ILE A 19 -2.12 5.54 1.09
N MET A 20 -3.32 4.94 1.19
CA MET A 20 -3.64 3.70 0.47
C MET A 20 -3.72 3.92 -1.05
N VAL A 21 -4.29 5.06 -1.47
CA VAL A 21 -4.34 5.46 -2.89
C VAL A 21 -2.92 5.67 -3.43
N ALA A 22 -2.09 6.41 -2.71
CA ALA A 22 -0.71 6.66 -3.09
C ALA A 22 0.10 5.35 -3.18
N ALA A 23 -0.05 4.44 -2.21
CA ALA A 23 0.58 3.12 -2.24
C ALA A 23 0.15 2.26 -3.45
N LYS A 24 -1.13 2.38 -3.88
CA LYS A 24 -1.71 1.73 -5.07
C LYS A 24 -1.23 2.32 -6.41
N SER A 25 -0.42 3.38 -6.38
CA SER A 25 0.09 4.05 -7.58
C SER A 25 1.56 3.70 -7.85
N HIS A 26 2.03 3.99 -9.07
CA HIS A 26 3.45 3.97 -9.44
C HIS A 26 4.12 5.34 -9.27
N GLN A 27 3.57 6.23 -8.46
CA GLN A 27 4.15 7.55 -8.20
C GLN A 27 5.49 7.44 -7.45
N ASP A 28 6.22 8.54 -7.40
CA ASP A 28 7.46 8.62 -6.65
C ASP A 28 7.20 8.42 -5.13
N PRO A 29 8.08 7.71 -4.40
CA PRO A 29 7.92 7.48 -2.96
C PRO A 29 7.85 8.74 -2.09
N SER A 30 8.35 9.88 -2.58
CA SER A 30 8.21 11.18 -1.91
C SER A 30 6.74 11.58 -1.70
N LEU A 31 5.80 11.07 -2.51
CA LEU A 31 4.37 11.28 -2.29
C LEU A 31 3.90 10.62 -0.99
N LEU A 32 4.35 9.40 -0.69
CA LEU A 32 4.03 8.74 0.58
C LEU A 32 4.68 9.49 1.74
N GLN A 33 5.93 9.93 1.58
CA GLN A 33 6.62 10.72 2.61
C GLN A 33 5.86 12.00 2.93
N CYS A 34 5.44 12.75 1.91
CA CYS A 34 4.64 13.97 2.07
C CYS A 34 3.32 13.70 2.83
N LEU A 35 2.63 12.60 2.53
CA LEU A 35 1.41 12.21 3.23
C LEU A 35 1.69 11.85 4.70
N LEU A 36 2.78 11.14 4.98
CA LEU A 36 3.22 10.83 6.35
C LEU A 36 3.56 12.10 7.13
N ASP A 37 4.25 13.05 6.50
CA ASP A 37 4.66 14.32 7.12
C ASP A 37 3.45 15.18 7.54
N VAL A 38 2.33 15.10 6.80
CA VAL A 38 1.07 15.76 7.17
C VAL A 38 0.16 14.90 8.06
N GLY A 39 0.69 13.80 8.62
CA GLY A 39 0.01 13.00 9.64
C GLY A 39 -0.86 11.87 9.10
N ALA A 40 -0.65 11.39 7.88
CA ALA A 40 -1.24 10.13 7.43
C ALA A 40 -0.73 8.98 8.31
N ASN A 41 -1.65 8.15 8.80
CA ASN A 41 -1.35 7.04 9.69
C ASN A 41 -1.41 5.72 8.94
N VAL A 42 -0.27 5.02 8.85
CA VAL A 42 -0.17 3.70 8.22
C VAL A 42 -0.97 2.62 8.96
N ALA A 43 -1.31 2.80 10.23
CA ALA A 43 -2.15 1.85 10.96
C ALA A 43 -3.59 1.77 10.42
N HIS A 44 -4.04 2.79 9.68
CA HIS A 44 -5.34 2.76 8.99
C HIS A 44 -5.27 2.05 7.63
N MET A 45 -4.09 1.59 7.22
CA MET A 45 -3.93 0.73 6.04
C MET A 45 -4.43 -0.67 6.43
N THR A 46 -5.72 -0.93 6.18
CA THR A 46 -6.37 -2.22 6.48
C THR A 46 -5.68 -3.40 5.77
N GLY A 47 -5.97 -4.64 6.19
CA GLY A 47 -5.28 -5.86 5.74
C GLY A 47 -5.23 -6.14 4.23
N SER A 48 -5.89 -5.35 3.39
CA SER A 48 -5.83 -5.44 1.93
C SER A 48 -4.68 -4.64 1.30
N VAL A 49 -4.04 -3.73 2.04
CA VAL A 49 -3.11 -2.73 1.50
C VAL A 49 -1.70 -3.23 1.18
N PRO A 50 -1.11 -4.22 1.88
CA PRO A 50 0.19 -4.77 1.47
C PRO A 50 0.17 -5.30 0.02
N MET A 51 -0.98 -5.80 -0.42
CA MET A 51 -1.22 -6.28 -1.78
C MET A 51 -1.40 -5.15 -2.81
N LEU A 52 -1.62 -3.91 -2.37
CA LEU A 52 -1.83 -2.76 -3.25
C LEU A 52 -0.51 -2.09 -3.65
N ILE A 53 0.62 -2.40 -3.02
CA ILE A 53 1.88 -1.72 -3.32
C ILE A 53 2.29 -1.97 -4.79
N ARG A 54 2.66 -0.92 -5.52
CA ARG A 54 3.03 -1.01 -6.95
C ARG A 54 4.44 -0.54 -7.27
N HIS A 55 5.13 0.06 -6.31
CA HIS A 55 6.45 0.65 -6.50
C HIS A 55 7.42 0.15 -5.42
N PRO A 56 8.67 -0.25 -5.76
CA PRO A 56 9.61 -0.81 -4.78
C PRO A 56 9.98 0.21 -3.70
N GLY A 57 10.07 1.49 -4.05
CA GLY A 57 10.34 2.54 -3.07
C GLY A 57 9.20 2.77 -2.07
N HIS A 58 7.94 2.43 -2.41
CA HIS A 58 6.84 2.51 -1.46
C HIS A 58 6.99 1.47 -0.34
N VAL A 59 7.53 0.29 -0.66
CA VAL A 59 7.82 -0.75 0.34
C VAL A 59 8.74 -0.18 1.43
N LYS A 60 9.82 0.48 1.03
CA LYS A 60 10.79 1.08 1.96
C LYS A 60 10.14 2.14 2.86
N VAL A 61 9.44 3.11 2.28
CA VAL A 61 8.79 4.21 3.04
C VAL A 61 7.76 3.66 4.03
N LEU A 62 6.94 2.68 3.60
CA LEU A 62 5.93 2.07 4.46
C LEU A 62 6.54 1.27 5.62
N LEU A 63 7.65 0.56 5.40
CA LEU A 63 8.37 -0.15 6.46
C LEU A 63 9.01 0.81 7.47
N GLU A 64 9.62 1.89 7.00
CA GLU A 64 10.18 2.94 7.86
C GLU A 64 9.09 3.59 8.72
N ALA A 65 7.88 3.73 8.16
CA ALA A 65 6.69 4.17 8.88
C ALA A 65 6.04 3.08 9.77
N LYS A 66 6.63 1.88 9.86
CA LYS A 66 6.16 0.72 10.65
C LYS A 66 4.81 0.15 10.18
N ALA A 67 4.51 0.22 8.89
CA ALA A 67 3.35 -0.45 8.31
C ALA A 67 3.51 -1.98 8.37
N ASP A 68 2.43 -2.70 8.70
CA ASP A 68 2.41 -4.16 8.62
C ASP A 68 2.17 -4.61 7.18
N LEU A 69 3.24 -5.06 6.51
CA LEU A 69 3.19 -5.59 5.14
C LEU A 69 2.92 -7.10 5.06
N ASN A 70 2.66 -7.75 6.20
CA ASN A 70 2.41 -9.18 6.29
C ASN A 70 0.92 -9.54 6.42
N ALA A 71 0.04 -8.55 6.59
CA ALA A 71 -1.39 -8.77 6.72
C ALA A 71 -2.01 -9.42 5.48
N ASN A 72 -2.75 -10.52 5.68
CA ASN A 72 -3.51 -11.17 4.61
C ASN A 72 -4.76 -10.36 4.26
N ALA A 73 -5.13 -10.32 2.98
CA ALA A 73 -6.43 -9.77 2.59
C ALA A 73 -7.54 -10.75 2.99
N PRO A 74 -8.42 -10.38 3.94
CA PRO A 74 -9.40 -11.31 4.50
C PRO A 74 -10.42 -11.79 3.45
N THR A 75 -10.72 -10.94 2.48
CA THR A 75 -11.82 -11.14 1.52
C THR A 75 -11.46 -12.04 0.34
N ALA A 76 -10.17 -12.25 0.07
CA ALA A 76 -9.71 -12.98 -1.11
C ALA A 76 -8.84 -14.22 -0.77
N GLY A 77 -8.54 -14.45 0.50
CA GLY A 77 -7.59 -15.51 0.92
C GLY A 77 -6.19 -15.31 0.33
N LEU A 78 -5.89 -14.10 -0.15
CA LEU A 78 -4.63 -13.78 -0.78
C LEU A 78 -3.61 -13.36 0.28
N THR A 79 -2.42 -13.92 0.15
CA THR A 79 -1.24 -13.44 0.88
C THR A 79 -0.80 -12.08 0.32
N PRO A 80 -0.07 -11.26 1.09
CA PRO A 80 0.57 -10.04 0.58
C PRO A 80 1.27 -10.24 -0.76
N LEU A 81 2.04 -11.31 -0.92
CA LEU A 81 2.82 -11.59 -2.13
C LEU A 81 1.94 -12.02 -3.31
N SER A 82 1.00 -12.94 -3.10
CA SER A 82 0.10 -13.37 -4.18
C SER A 82 -0.82 -12.25 -4.65
N GLY A 83 -1.14 -11.30 -3.78
CA GLY A 83 -1.94 -10.13 -4.11
C GLY A 83 -1.21 -9.00 -4.81
N VAL A 84 0.08 -8.81 -4.51
CA VAL A 84 0.90 -7.76 -5.12
C VAL A 84 1.36 -8.15 -6.54
N ALA A 85 1.61 -9.45 -6.76
CA ALA A 85 2.20 -9.98 -7.98
C ALA A 85 1.48 -9.60 -9.30
N PRO A 86 0.14 -9.57 -9.40
CA PRO A 86 -0.52 -9.33 -10.68
C PRO A 86 -0.26 -7.94 -11.27
N MET A 87 0.07 -6.95 -10.44
CA MET A 87 0.13 -5.53 -10.82
C MET A 87 1.46 -4.87 -10.46
N ALA A 88 2.40 -5.60 -9.86
CA ALA A 88 3.66 -5.07 -9.38
C ALA A 88 4.83 -5.47 -10.28
N THR A 89 5.93 -4.73 -10.18
CA THR A 89 7.17 -5.07 -10.89
C THR A 89 7.95 -6.15 -10.15
N PRO A 90 8.87 -6.88 -10.81
CA PRO A 90 9.76 -7.83 -10.15
C PRO A 90 10.54 -7.22 -8.98
N GLU A 91 10.97 -5.96 -9.11
CA GLU A 91 11.67 -5.21 -8.07
C GLU A 91 10.78 -4.97 -6.85
N THR A 92 9.49 -4.69 -7.07
CA THR A 92 8.51 -4.52 -5.99
C THR A 92 8.30 -5.83 -5.23
N VAL A 93 8.16 -6.95 -5.95
CA VAL A 93 8.05 -8.29 -5.33
C VAL A 93 9.32 -8.63 -4.56
N SER A 94 10.50 -8.32 -5.11
CA SER A 94 11.79 -8.55 -4.47
C SER A 94 11.96 -7.73 -3.20
N ALA A 95 11.55 -6.46 -3.22
CA ALA A 95 11.55 -5.59 -2.03
C ALA A 95 10.61 -6.11 -0.94
N MET A 96 9.40 -6.56 -1.31
CA MET A 96 8.44 -7.18 -0.39
C MET A 96 8.99 -8.48 0.23
N LEU A 97 9.72 -9.29 -0.55
CA LEU A 97 10.37 -10.51 -0.04
C LEU A 97 11.50 -10.19 0.94
N ALA A 98 12.34 -9.22 0.63
CA ALA A 98 13.42 -8.79 1.53
C ALA A 98 12.88 -8.24 2.87
N ALA A 99 11.71 -7.61 2.84
CA ALA A 99 11.03 -7.07 4.02
C ALA A 99 10.47 -8.13 4.98
N LYS A 100 10.33 -9.39 4.54
CA LYS A 100 9.80 -10.49 5.36
C LYS A 100 10.85 -11.18 6.25
N SER A 101 12.11 -10.72 6.19
CA SER A 101 13.26 -11.32 6.86
C SER A 101 13.35 -10.94 8.34
#